data_AF-A0A7I7T0P4-F1
#
_entry.id   AF-A0A7I7T0P4-F1
#
_cell.length_a   1.000
_cell.length_b   1.000
_cell.length_c   1.000
_cell.angle_alpha   90.00
_cell.angle_beta   90.00
_cell.angle_gamma   90.00
#
_symmetry.space_group_name_H-M   'P 1'
#
loop_
_entity.id
_entity.type
_entity.pdbx_description
1 polymer ?
#
loop_
_entity_poly.entity_id
_entity_poly.type
_entity_poly.pdbx_seq_one_letter_code
_entity_poly.pdbx_strand_id
1 'polypeptide(L)' 'MGAKAVGIGRPYAYGAALAGTDGIVHVLRSMLAEADLIMAIDGYPTRSDLTRAALRPVRQ' A
#
# COMPACT_ATOMS: atom_id res chain seq x y z
N MET A 1 4.96 -11.17 2.23
CA MET A 1 6.39 -11.26 2.67
C MET A 1 6.59 -11.11 4.19
N GLY A 2 5.55 -10.87 4.99
CA GLY A 2 5.64 -10.95 6.47
C GLY A 2 5.98 -9.65 7.21
N ALA A 3 6.01 -8.50 6.52
CA ALA A 3 6.21 -7.20 7.19
C ALA A 3 5.00 -6.83 8.07
N LYS A 4 5.26 -6.22 9.24
CA LYS A 4 4.21 -5.70 10.13
C LYS A 4 3.68 -4.33 9.71
N ALA A 5 4.51 -3.55 9.03
CA ALA A 5 4.21 -2.24 8.46
C ALA A 5 5.16 -1.97 7.28
N VAL A 6 4.80 -1.01 6.42
CA VAL A 6 5.62 -0.57 5.30
C VAL A 6 5.74 0.95 5.35
N GLY A 7 6.97 1.45 5.45
CA GLY A 7 7.25 2.89 5.44
C GLY A 7 7.26 3.45 4.02
N ILE A 8 6.72 4.64 3.84
CA ILE A 8 6.71 5.36 2.56
C ILE A 8 7.74 6.49 2.63
N GLY A 9 8.60 6.58 1.62
CA GLY A 9 9.66 7.60 1.51
C GLY A 9 9.37 8.65 0.44
N ARG A 10 10.11 8.60 -0.67
CA ARG A 10 9.98 9.56 -1.79
C ARG A 10 8.53 9.96 -2.17
N PRO A 11 7.54 9.04 -2.25
CA PRO A 11 6.18 9.42 -2.63
C PRO A 11 5.54 10.48 -1.73
N TYR A 12 5.70 10.40 -0.39
CA TYR A 12 5.11 11.43 0.48
C TYR A 12 5.81 12.78 0.31
N ALA A 13 7.12 12.78 0.07
CA ALA A 13 7.89 14.00 -0.17
C ALA A 13 7.45 14.70 -1.47
N TYR A 14 7.02 13.92 -2.48
CA TYR A 14 6.44 14.48 -3.71
C TYR A 14 5.07 15.09 -3.47
N GLY A 15 4.22 14.44 -2.68
CA GLY A 15 2.97 15.04 -2.22
C GLY A 15 3.23 16.36 -1.48
N ALA A 16 4.22 16.38 -0.58
CA ALA A 16 4.62 17.58 0.15
C ALA A 16 5.07 18.72 -0.77
N ALA A 17 5.86 18.41 -1.80
CA ALA A 17 6.33 19.40 -2.76
C ALA A 17 5.21 19.98 -3.64
N LEU A 18 4.18 19.19 -3.94
CA LEU A 18 3.07 19.61 -4.81
C LEU A 18 1.97 20.37 -4.08
N ALA A 19 1.60 19.95 -2.87
CA ALA A 19 0.46 20.50 -2.14
C ALA A 19 0.62 20.46 -0.61
N GLY A 20 1.87 20.47 -0.12
CA GLY A 20 2.15 20.47 1.33
C GLY A 20 1.48 19.29 2.05
N THR A 21 0.86 19.58 3.20
CA THR A 21 0.17 18.56 4.01
C THR A 21 -0.94 17.85 3.24
N ASP A 22 -1.72 18.57 2.43
CA ASP A 22 -2.81 17.97 1.66
C ASP A 22 -2.30 16.97 0.63
N GLY A 23 -1.16 17.27 0.00
CA GLY A 23 -0.50 16.35 -0.92
C GLY A 23 0.06 15.11 -0.21
N ILE A 24 0.61 15.25 1.01
CA ILE A 24 1.02 14.10 1.83
C ILE A 24 -0.18 13.22 2.15
N VAL A 25 -1.28 13.81 2.65
CA VAL A 25 -2.52 13.11 3.01
C VAL A 25 -3.09 12.40 1.80
N HIS A 26 -3.11 13.06 0.64
CA HIS A 26 -3.57 12.48 -0.61
C HIS A 26 -2.77 11.23 -0.98
N VAL A 27 -1.44 11.30 -1.01
CA VAL A 27 -0.58 10.14 -1.36
C VAL A 27 -0.80 8.97 -0.40
N LEU A 28 -0.83 9.22 0.91
CA LEU A 28 -1.02 8.15 1.90
C LEU A 28 -2.41 7.51 1.80
N ARG A 29 -3.46 8.30 1.57
CA ARG A 29 -4.82 7.77 1.39
C ARG A 29 -4.95 6.96 0.10
N SER A 30 -4.35 7.41 -1.00
CA SER A 30 -4.37 6.67 -2.26
C SER A 30 -3.69 5.31 -2.13
N MET A 31 -2.53 5.23 -1.47
CA MET A 31 -1.84 3.96 -1.24
C MET A 31 -2.63 3.01 -0.33
N LEU A 32 -3.26 3.52 0.72
CA LEU A 32 -4.11 2.71 1.60
C LEU A 32 -5.37 2.22 0.87
N ALA A 33 -5.98 3.07 0.05
CA ALA A 33 -7.15 2.71 -0.75
C ALA A 33 -6.82 1.63 -1.79
N GLU A 34 -5.68 1.74 -2.48
CA GLU A 34 -5.24 0.71 -3.42
C GLU A 34 -4.96 -0.63 -2.72
N ALA A 35 -4.29 -0.61 -1.57
CA ALA A 35 -4.05 -1.82 -0.78
C ALA A 35 -5.37 -2.46 -0.31
N ASP A 36 -6.34 -1.66 0.14
CA ASP A 36 -7.67 -2.12 0.53
C ASP A 36 -8.44 -2.73 -0.65
N LEU A 37 -8.41 -2.08 -1.82
CA LEU A 37 -9.06 -2.58 -3.04
C LEU A 37 -8.48 -3.91 -3.50
N ILE A 38 -7.15 -4.05 -3.53
CA ILE A 38 -6.48 -5.31 -3.90
C ILE A 38 -6.88 -6.41 -2.91
N MET A 39 -6.83 -6.14 -1.61
CA MET A 39 -7.23 -7.10 -0.58
C MET A 39 -8.71 -7.51 -0.72
N ALA A 40 -9.60 -6.56 -0.98
CA ALA A 40 -11.02 -6.83 -1.16
C ALA A 40 -11.31 -7.68 -2.40
N ILE A 41 -10.67 -7.35 -3.53
CA ILE A 41 -10.86 -8.06 -4.81
C ILE A 41 -10.27 -9.47 -4.75
N ASP A 42 -9.08 -9.63 -4.16
CA ASP A 42 -8.37 -10.92 -4.10
C ASP A 42 -8.83 -11.80 -2.92
N GLY A 43 -9.77 -11.32 -2.09
CA GLY A 43 -10.39 -12.12 -1.03
C GLY A 43 -9.53 -12.27 0.23
N TYR A 44 -8.86 -11.20 0.66
CA TYR A 44 -8.10 -11.11 1.92
C TYR A 44 -8.76 -10.13 2.90
N PRO A 45 -9.76 -10.55 3.71
CA PRO A 45 -10.52 -9.65 4.58
C PRO A 45 -9.68 -8.95 5.64
N THR A 46 -8.59 -9.58 6.07
CA THR A 46 -7.70 -9.04 7.11
C THR A 46 -6.23 -9.19 6.72
N ARG A 47 -5.37 -8.39 7.35
CA ARG A 47 -3.90 -8.52 7.18
C ARG A 47 -3.39 -9.91 7.54
N SER A 48 -4.03 -10.64 8.46
CA SER A 48 -3.65 -12.01 8.81
C SER A 48 -3.88 -13.01 7.69
N ASP A 49 -4.82 -12.74 6.78
CA ASP A 49 -5.12 -13.60 5.63
C ASP A 49 -4.06 -13.43 4.53
N LEU A 50 -3.37 -12.28 4.48
CA LEU A 50 -2.35 -11.95 3.50
C LEU A 50 -0.97 -12.56 3.86
N THR A 51 -0.83 -13.87 3.68
CA THR A 51 0.39 -14.62 4.02
C THR A 51 1.36 -14.79 2.84
N ARG A 52 2.52 -15.41 3.08
CA ARG A 52 3.47 -15.76 1.99
C ARG A 52 2.85 -16.73 0.97
N ALA A 53 1.87 -17.53 1.36
CA ALA A 53 1.19 -18.47 0.45
C ALA A 53 0.38 -17.76 -0.66
N ALA A 54 0.04 -16.49 -0.46
CA ALA A 54 -0.63 -15.66 -1.47
C ALA A 54 0.26 -15.29 -2.67
N LEU A 55 1.58 -15.47 -2.56
CA LEU A 55 2.54 -15.01 -3.56
C LEU A 55 3.02 -16.17 -4.44
N ARG A 56 3.08 -15.93 -5.75
CA ARG A 56 3.71 -16.82 -6.73
C ARG A 56 4.86 -16.07 -7.43
N PRO A 57 6.03 -16.69 -7.63
CA PRO A 57 7.07 -16.08 -8.44
C PRO A 57 6.60 -15.99 -9.90
N VAL A 58 6.72 -14.81 -10.49
CA VAL A 58 6.47 -14.57 -11.92
C VAL A 58 7.79 -14.11 -12.53
N ARG A 59 8.24 -14.77 -13.61
CA ARG A 59 9.34 -14.22 -14.41
C ARG A 59 8.76 -13.09 -15.27
N GLN A 60 9.32 -11.89 -15.12
CA GLN A 60 9.19 -10.83 -16.12
C GLN A 60 10.33 -10.94 -17.12
#